data_AF-A0A0E3NFB2-F1
#
_entry.id   AF-A0A0E3NFB2-F1
#
_cell.length_a   1.000
_cell.length_b   1.000
_cell.length_c   1.000
_cell.angle_alpha   90.00
_cell.angle_beta   90.00
_cell.angle_gamma   90.00
#
_symmetry.space_group_name_H-M   'P 1'
#
loop_
_entity.id
_entity.type
_entity.pdbx_description
1 polymer ?
#
loop_
_entity_poly.entity_id
_entity_poly.type
_entity_poly.pdbx_seq_one_letter_code
_entity_poly.pdbx_strand_id
1 'polypeptide(L)'
;MILAGNVALESMGFKTFGFGGGREDVWEPEKDIYWGPESEWLGGERSSDKLEGSLAALEMGLIYVNPEGPHGKPDPIAAAKDIRESFSRMGMNDEETVALIAGGHAFGKTHGAGDPKYVGPEPEAAPIEQQGLGWISTYGTGKGNDTITGGPEVIWTNTPTRWDNNFLRILFENEWELTKSPAGAYQWKPKDEAKAVTVPDPHDPSKRRLPGMLTTDLALRYDPIYGKIARRYLENPDEFADAFARAWFKLTHRDMGPKTRYLGPEVPEEDLIWQDPIPKVDHELIDEEDIKALKGKILNSGLSVSDLVSIAWASASTYRDSDKRGGANGARIRLAPQKDWEVNEPDKLARILKILSDIQNEFNQSQSNGKKVSLADLIVLGGCAGVEQAARNAGHDVKVPFTPGRMDALQEQTDVNTFAVLEPFADGFRNYQKGPCSLKPEEMLVDKAQLLTLSVPEMTVLVGGMRVLNANYKKSKHGVFTDRPESLTNDFFVNLLDMSTEWKPSPKEEGVYEGRDRKTSELKWTGTRVDLIFGAHSELRAVAEVYACEDATEKFVRDFIKVWDKVMMLDRFDLA
;
A
#
# COMPACT_ATOMS: atom_id res chain seq x y z
N MET A 1 17.74 -6.81 8.55
CA MET A 1 16.84 -7.94 8.87
C MET A 1 16.68 -8.91 7.70
N ILE A 2 16.17 -8.47 6.54
CA ILE A 2 15.89 -9.35 5.38
C ILE A 2 17.08 -10.21 4.93
N LEU A 3 18.26 -9.59 4.72
CA LEU A 3 19.46 -10.32 4.30
C LEU A 3 19.85 -11.44 5.29
N ALA A 4 19.64 -11.24 6.59
CA ALA A 4 19.90 -12.29 7.58
C ALA A 4 18.98 -13.50 7.39
N GLY A 5 17.72 -13.28 6.99
CA GLY A 5 16.80 -14.35 6.60
C GLY A 5 17.25 -15.11 5.35
N ASN A 6 17.71 -14.39 4.31
CA ASN A 6 18.30 -15.02 3.12
C ASN A 6 19.53 -15.88 3.47
N VAL A 7 20.49 -15.31 4.21
CA VAL A 7 21.70 -16.02 4.61
C VAL A 7 21.38 -17.22 5.50
N ALA A 8 20.35 -17.14 6.36
CA ALA A 8 19.89 -18.28 7.13
C ALA A 8 19.40 -19.42 6.21
N LEU A 9 18.51 -19.12 5.26
CA LEU A 9 18.02 -20.08 4.26
C LEU A 9 19.18 -20.71 3.46
N GLU A 10 20.10 -19.89 2.96
CA GLU A 10 21.28 -20.33 2.21
C GLU A 10 22.20 -21.23 3.03
N SER A 11 22.47 -20.84 4.29
CA SER A 11 23.31 -21.62 5.20
C SER A 11 22.71 -23.00 5.54
N MET A 12 21.38 -23.12 5.46
CA MET A 12 20.65 -24.37 5.66
C MET A 12 20.44 -25.15 4.35
N GLY A 13 21.01 -24.69 3.23
CA GLY A 13 20.99 -25.39 1.94
C GLY A 13 19.81 -25.08 1.03
N PHE A 14 19.07 -24.00 1.28
CA PHE A 14 18.04 -23.49 0.38
C PHE A 14 18.61 -22.44 -0.57
N LYS A 15 18.22 -22.47 -1.85
CA LYS A 15 18.62 -21.45 -2.83
C LYS A 15 17.55 -20.36 -2.88
N THR A 16 17.89 -19.15 -2.45
CA THR A 16 17.02 -17.98 -2.56
C THR A 16 16.86 -17.54 -4.01
N PHE A 17 15.77 -16.82 -4.32
CA PHE A 17 15.53 -16.29 -5.68
C PHE A 17 16.44 -15.08 -5.99
N GLY A 18 16.82 -14.31 -4.98
CA GLY A 18 17.72 -13.17 -5.04
C GLY A 18 17.52 -12.22 -3.86
N PHE A 19 18.17 -11.06 -3.91
CA PHE A 19 18.09 -10.02 -2.89
C PHE A 19 18.33 -8.62 -3.47
N GLY A 20 17.46 -7.67 -3.13
CA GLY A 20 17.64 -6.25 -3.40
C GLY A 20 17.72 -5.43 -2.11
N GLY A 21 18.82 -4.69 -1.93
CA GLY A 21 18.93 -3.62 -0.93
C GLY A 21 18.22 -2.33 -1.36
N GLY A 22 18.31 -1.28 -0.54
CA GLY A 22 17.67 0.03 -0.81
C GLY A 22 16.52 0.40 0.14
N ARG A 23 16.34 -0.36 1.22
CA ARG A 23 15.50 0.05 2.35
C ARG A 23 16.29 1.02 3.22
N GLU A 24 15.73 2.21 3.41
CA GLU A 24 16.25 3.20 4.33
C GLU A 24 15.64 2.95 5.71
N ASP A 25 16.46 3.06 6.76
CA ASP A 25 15.97 2.97 8.13
C ASP A 25 15.13 4.20 8.48
N VAL A 26 14.07 3.98 9.26
CA VAL A 26 13.28 5.04 9.88
C VAL A 26 13.70 5.23 11.33
N TRP A 27 13.51 6.44 11.85
CA TRP A 27 13.99 6.85 13.18
C TRP A 27 12.87 7.13 14.18
N GLU A 28 11.62 6.94 13.77
CA GLU A 28 10.44 7.00 14.61
C GLU A 28 9.41 5.98 14.13
N PRO A 29 8.48 5.54 14.99
CA PRO A 29 7.37 4.71 14.56
C PRO A 29 6.51 5.44 13.54
N GLU A 30 6.04 4.72 12.53
CA GLU A 30 4.95 5.19 11.69
C GLU A 30 3.71 5.44 12.56
N LYS A 31 3.32 6.72 12.72
CA LYS A 31 2.19 7.12 13.59
C LYS A 31 0.84 6.93 12.91
N ASP A 32 0.86 6.61 11.62
CA ASP A 32 -0.29 6.68 10.72
C ASP A 32 -0.86 5.29 10.40
N ILE A 33 -0.35 4.23 11.02
CA ILE A 33 -0.86 2.87 10.79
C ILE A 33 -1.99 2.56 11.77
N TYR A 34 -3.20 2.39 11.24
CA TYR A 34 -4.33 1.86 11.99
C TYR A 34 -4.23 0.33 12.11
N TRP A 35 -3.73 -0.15 13.24
CA TRP A 35 -3.63 -1.59 13.54
C TRP A 35 -4.95 -2.23 13.98
N GLY A 36 -5.99 -1.42 14.22
CA GLY A 36 -7.34 -1.81 14.61
C GLY A 36 -7.82 -1.13 15.90
N PRO A 37 -9.10 -1.32 16.26
CA PRO A 37 -9.75 -0.55 17.32
C PRO A 37 -9.50 -1.07 18.74
N GLU A 38 -8.89 -2.24 18.89
CA GLU A 38 -8.73 -2.92 20.17
C GLU A 38 -7.76 -2.19 21.10
N SER A 39 -8.13 -2.13 22.37
CA SER A 39 -7.29 -1.61 23.45
C SER A 39 -6.52 -2.70 24.22
N GLU A 40 -6.65 -3.97 23.81
CA GLU A 40 -6.04 -5.12 24.48
C GLU A 40 -5.30 -6.01 23.47
N TRP A 41 -4.09 -6.46 23.82
CA TRP A 41 -3.30 -7.40 23.02
C TRP A 41 -4.01 -8.75 22.91
N LEU A 42 -3.99 -9.34 21.71
CA LEU A 42 -4.68 -10.59 21.37
C LEU A 42 -6.19 -10.54 21.67
N GLY A 43 -6.73 -9.33 21.87
CA GLY A 43 -8.15 -9.09 22.07
C GLY A 43 -8.88 -8.91 20.75
N GLY A 44 -10.21 -8.79 20.87
CA GLY A 44 -11.11 -8.55 19.75
C GLY A 44 -11.81 -9.81 19.23
N GLU A 45 -12.83 -9.58 18.40
CA GLU A 45 -13.62 -10.62 17.74
C GLU A 45 -13.52 -10.50 16.21
N ARG A 46 -12.35 -10.10 15.68
CA ARG A 46 -12.17 -10.04 14.22
C ARG A 46 -12.27 -11.46 13.65
N SER A 47 -12.88 -11.59 12.49
CA SER A 47 -12.98 -12.87 11.77
C SER A 47 -12.85 -12.63 10.27
N SER A 48 -12.53 -13.66 9.49
CA SER A 48 -12.44 -13.54 8.02
C SER A 48 -13.68 -12.88 7.40
N ASP A 49 -14.87 -13.16 7.94
CA ASP A 49 -16.14 -12.66 7.42
C ASP A 49 -16.44 -11.21 7.85
N LYS A 50 -15.68 -10.66 8.80
CA LYS A 50 -15.91 -9.35 9.44
C LYS A 50 -14.65 -8.52 9.60
N LEU A 51 -13.61 -8.77 8.81
CA LEU A 51 -12.36 -8.04 8.93
C LEU A 51 -12.52 -6.63 8.32
N GLU A 52 -12.47 -5.62 9.18
CA GLU A 52 -12.70 -4.22 8.83
C GLU A 52 -11.66 -3.70 7.83
N GLY A 53 -12.14 -2.96 6.82
CA GLY A 53 -11.31 -2.12 5.97
C GLY A 53 -10.08 -2.83 5.41
N SER A 54 -8.91 -2.25 5.65
CA SER A 54 -7.59 -2.73 5.20
C SER A 54 -6.84 -3.57 6.23
N LEU A 55 -7.45 -3.91 7.38
CA LEU A 55 -6.80 -4.77 8.36
C LEU A 55 -6.50 -6.14 7.74
N ALA A 56 -5.32 -6.68 8.03
CA ALA A 56 -4.85 -7.95 7.45
C ALA A 56 -4.54 -9.02 8.52
N ALA A 57 -4.72 -8.72 9.81
CA ALA A 57 -4.53 -9.67 10.91
C ALA A 57 -5.82 -9.84 11.72
N LEU A 58 -6.05 -11.07 12.20
CA LEU A 58 -7.32 -11.47 12.82
C LEU A 58 -7.37 -11.24 14.34
N GLU A 59 -6.26 -10.91 14.98
CA GLU A 59 -6.21 -10.51 16.38
C GLU A 59 -5.15 -9.40 16.54
N MET A 60 -5.38 -8.47 17.48
CA MET A 60 -4.46 -7.37 17.72
C MET A 60 -3.08 -7.90 18.17
N GLY A 61 -2.02 -7.53 17.47
CA GLY A 61 -0.64 -7.94 17.77
C GLY A 61 -0.19 -9.25 17.12
N LEU A 62 -1.06 -9.93 16.37
CA LEU A 62 -0.63 -11.03 15.50
C LEU A 62 -0.18 -10.52 14.13
N ILE A 63 0.69 -11.29 13.48
CA ILE A 63 1.13 -10.98 12.10
C ILE A 63 0.02 -11.31 11.10
N TYR A 64 -0.58 -12.51 11.21
CA TYR A 64 -1.63 -12.99 10.30
C TYR A 64 -2.81 -13.57 11.11
N VAL A 65 -2.62 -14.78 11.62
CA VAL A 65 -3.65 -15.59 12.26
C VAL A 65 -3.16 -16.21 13.56
N ASN A 66 -4.09 -16.68 14.39
CA ASN A 66 -3.80 -17.39 15.62
C ASN A 66 -3.32 -18.83 15.31
N PRO A 67 -2.14 -19.27 15.79
CA PRO A 67 -1.59 -20.60 15.49
C PRO A 67 -2.40 -21.76 16.09
N GLU A 68 -3.18 -21.50 17.14
CA GLU A 68 -4.09 -22.47 17.75
C GLU A 68 -5.38 -22.63 16.93
N GLY A 69 -5.67 -21.70 16.02
CA GLY A 69 -6.90 -21.58 15.22
C GLY A 69 -7.79 -20.43 15.69
N PRO A 70 -8.92 -20.15 14.98
CA PRO A 70 -9.69 -18.93 15.18
C PRO A 70 -10.18 -18.76 16.63
N HIS A 71 -9.80 -17.66 17.29
CA HIS A 71 -10.07 -17.40 18.70
C HIS A 71 -9.63 -18.53 19.64
N GLY A 72 -8.46 -19.13 19.37
CA GLY A 72 -7.89 -20.22 20.15
C GLY A 72 -8.60 -21.58 19.98
N LYS A 73 -9.45 -21.74 18.96
CA LYS A 73 -10.15 -23.01 18.69
C LYS A 73 -9.37 -23.86 17.69
N PRO A 74 -8.97 -25.11 18.03
CA PRO A 74 -8.16 -25.97 17.17
C PRO A 74 -8.97 -26.65 16.06
N ASP A 75 -9.49 -25.84 15.13
CA ASP A 75 -10.16 -26.27 13.91
C ASP A 75 -9.31 -25.91 12.68
N PRO A 76 -8.62 -26.88 12.05
CA PRO A 76 -7.80 -26.64 10.87
C PRO A 76 -8.58 -26.12 9.65
N ILE A 77 -9.85 -26.49 9.49
CA ILE A 77 -10.67 -26.04 8.36
C ILE A 77 -11.10 -24.58 8.56
N ALA A 78 -11.45 -24.21 9.79
CA ALA A 78 -11.74 -22.82 10.12
C ALA A 78 -10.47 -21.95 10.00
N ALA A 79 -9.33 -22.44 10.50
CA ALA A 79 -8.04 -21.75 10.38
C ALA A 79 -7.65 -21.50 8.91
N ALA A 80 -7.94 -22.43 8.00
CA ALA A 80 -7.67 -22.24 6.57
C ALA A 80 -8.37 -21.02 5.96
N LYS A 81 -9.56 -20.66 6.45
CA LYS A 81 -10.30 -19.47 5.99
C LYS A 81 -9.61 -18.18 6.42
N ASP A 82 -9.23 -18.11 7.69
CA ASP A 82 -8.50 -16.96 8.24
C ASP A 82 -7.13 -16.81 7.58
N ILE A 83 -6.42 -17.93 7.35
CA ILE A 83 -5.13 -17.93 6.62
C ILE A 83 -5.34 -17.33 5.23
N ARG A 84 -6.32 -17.83 4.47
CA ARG A 84 -6.58 -17.37 3.11
C ARG A 84 -6.90 -15.88 3.05
N GLU A 85 -7.79 -15.41 3.93
CA GLU A 85 -8.18 -14.01 3.97
C GLU A 85 -7.00 -13.11 4.32
N SER A 86 -6.29 -13.44 5.40
CA SER A 86 -5.14 -12.67 5.88
C SER A 86 -4.00 -12.61 4.86
N PHE A 87 -3.61 -13.74 4.28
CA PHE A 87 -2.55 -13.80 3.26
C PHE A 87 -2.95 -13.08 1.97
N SER A 88 -4.20 -13.22 1.53
CA SER A 88 -4.74 -12.49 0.36
C SER A 88 -4.64 -10.98 0.55
N ARG A 89 -5.02 -10.46 1.72
CA ARG A 89 -4.87 -9.03 2.07
C ARG A 89 -3.42 -8.56 2.12
N MET A 90 -2.49 -9.47 2.32
CA MET A 90 -1.04 -9.21 2.24
C MET A 90 -0.46 -9.50 0.85
N GLY A 91 -1.30 -9.68 -0.17
CA GLY A 91 -0.86 -9.87 -1.56
C GLY A 91 -0.27 -11.26 -1.85
N MET A 92 -0.66 -12.28 -1.08
CA MET A 92 -0.26 -13.67 -1.29
C MET A 92 -1.47 -14.52 -1.71
N ASN A 93 -1.36 -15.23 -2.83
CA ASN A 93 -2.38 -16.18 -3.27
C ASN A 93 -2.25 -17.52 -2.54
N ASP A 94 -3.13 -18.48 -2.85
CA ASP A 94 -3.14 -19.78 -2.19
C ASP A 94 -1.84 -20.57 -2.39
N GLU A 95 -1.24 -20.51 -3.58
CA GLU A 95 0.01 -21.21 -3.91
C GLU A 95 1.20 -20.64 -3.12
N GLU A 96 1.34 -19.32 -3.13
CA GLU A 96 2.34 -18.58 -2.37
C GLU A 96 2.17 -18.81 -0.86
N THR A 97 0.93 -18.90 -0.38
CA THR A 97 0.61 -19.13 1.04
C THR A 97 1.05 -20.52 1.50
N VAL A 98 0.71 -21.58 0.75
CA VAL A 98 1.19 -22.94 1.08
C VAL A 98 2.72 -22.99 1.04
N ALA A 99 3.33 -22.38 0.02
CA ALA A 99 4.78 -22.36 -0.14
C ALA A 99 5.48 -21.65 1.03
N LEU A 100 4.97 -20.49 1.47
CA LEU A 100 5.54 -19.72 2.58
C LEU A 100 5.42 -20.44 3.92
N ILE A 101 4.24 -20.99 4.24
CA ILE A 101 4.02 -21.67 5.54
C ILE A 101 4.85 -22.97 5.58
N ALA A 102 4.73 -23.83 4.56
CA ALA A 102 5.47 -25.09 4.52
C ALA A 102 6.98 -24.87 4.42
N GLY A 103 7.41 -23.85 3.67
CA GLY A 103 8.83 -23.51 3.48
C GLY A 103 9.45 -22.93 4.75
N GLY A 104 8.72 -22.05 5.45
CA GLY A 104 9.16 -21.50 6.74
C GLY A 104 9.23 -22.58 7.82
N HIS A 105 8.19 -23.40 7.97
CA HIS A 105 8.12 -24.46 8.98
C HIS A 105 8.92 -25.73 8.61
N ALA A 106 9.63 -25.74 7.48
CA ALA A 106 10.69 -26.71 7.24
C ALA A 106 11.87 -26.53 8.22
N PHE A 107 12.00 -25.35 8.83
CA PHE A 107 13.10 -24.96 9.69
C PHE A 107 12.65 -24.67 11.13
N GLY A 108 13.60 -24.85 12.06
CA GLY A 108 13.48 -24.37 13.44
C GLY A 108 12.42 -25.09 14.28
N LYS A 109 11.86 -24.34 15.22
CA LYS A 109 10.87 -24.79 16.21
C LYS A 109 10.09 -23.60 16.80
N THR A 110 8.96 -23.89 17.44
CA THR A 110 8.28 -22.95 18.36
C THR A 110 8.79 -23.13 19.80
N HIS A 111 8.41 -22.22 20.72
CA HIS A 111 8.90 -22.23 22.10
C HIS A 111 7.77 -22.02 23.13
N GLY A 112 7.56 -23.02 23.97
CA GLY A 112 6.47 -23.14 24.92
C GLY A 112 6.81 -24.07 26.08
N ALA A 113 8.05 -24.00 26.59
CA ALA A 113 8.59 -24.94 27.56
C ALA A 113 7.88 -24.93 28.94
N GLY A 114 7.13 -23.88 29.26
CA GLY A 114 6.43 -23.74 30.54
C GLY A 114 5.31 -22.70 30.51
N ASP A 115 4.67 -22.50 31.66
CA ASP A 115 3.53 -21.61 31.86
C ASP A 115 3.87 -20.15 31.46
N PRO A 116 3.10 -19.48 30.58
CA PRO A 116 3.36 -18.11 30.13
C PRO A 116 3.44 -17.07 31.25
N LYS A 117 2.89 -17.35 32.44
CA LYS A 117 2.98 -16.45 33.60
C LYS A 117 4.42 -16.13 34.03
N TYR A 118 5.40 -16.93 33.61
CA TYR A 118 6.80 -16.71 33.90
C TYR A 118 7.46 -15.70 32.94
N VAL A 119 6.78 -15.32 31.86
CA VAL A 119 7.27 -14.33 30.90
C VAL A 119 6.96 -12.94 31.41
N GLY A 120 7.99 -12.11 31.60
CA GLY A 120 7.86 -10.72 32.01
C GLY A 120 7.31 -9.80 30.91
N PRO A 121 7.23 -8.48 31.19
CA PRO A 121 6.70 -7.48 30.25
C PRO A 121 7.43 -7.46 28.91
N GLU A 122 6.72 -7.06 27.86
CA GLU A 122 7.24 -6.74 26.52
C GLU A 122 8.25 -5.57 26.54
N PRO A 123 9.06 -5.37 25.49
CA PRO A 123 10.17 -4.40 25.50
C PRO A 123 9.81 -2.97 25.94
N GLU A 124 8.66 -2.44 25.48
CA GLU A 124 8.22 -1.07 25.82
C GLU A 124 7.75 -0.91 27.28
N ALA A 125 7.41 -2.01 27.94
CA ALA A 125 6.99 -2.04 29.36
C ALA A 125 8.07 -2.66 30.27
N ALA A 126 9.20 -3.08 29.71
CA ALA A 126 10.25 -3.74 30.46
C ALA A 126 11.00 -2.75 31.38
N PRO A 127 11.52 -3.22 32.54
CA PRO A 127 12.40 -2.40 33.37
C PRO A 127 13.60 -1.86 32.58
N ILE A 128 14.01 -0.63 32.87
CA ILE A 128 15.06 0.09 32.13
C ILE A 128 16.39 -0.67 32.06
N GLU A 129 16.71 -1.48 33.07
CA GLU A 129 17.90 -2.33 33.11
C GLU A 129 17.93 -3.45 32.06
N GLN A 130 16.79 -3.73 31.39
CA GLN A 130 16.73 -4.67 30.26
C GLN A 130 17.24 -4.07 28.95
N GLN A 131 17.49 -2.76 28.89
CA GLN A 131 18.18 -2.09 27.78
C GLN A 131 17.59 -2.42 26.39
N GLY A 132 16.26 -2.28 26.26
CA GLY A 132 15.54 -2.50 25.00
C GLY A 132 15.15 -3.96 24.73
N LEU A 133 15.44 -4.89 25.65
CA LEU A 133 14.90 -6.25 25.62
C LEU A 133 13.61 -6.36 26.43
N GLY A 134 12.84 -7.43 26.18
CA GLY A 134 11.60 -7.75 26.89
C GLY A 134 11.37 -9.26 26.95
N TRP A 135 10.21 -9.65 27.46
CA TRP A 135 9.79 -11.05 27.62
C TRP A 135 10.78 -11.91 28.41
N ILE A 136 11.46 -11.31 29.39
CA ILE A 136 12.43 -12.02 30.23
C ILE A 136 11.70 -13.08 31.05
N SER A 137 12.07 -14.35 30.84
CA SER A 137 11.43 -15.49 31.48
C SER A 137 12.12 -15.87 32.78
N THR A 138 11.34 -16.09 33.85
CA THR A 138 11.81 -16.66 35.12
C THR A 138 11.68 -18.19 35.16
N TYR A 139 11.25 -18.84 34.07
CA TYR A 139 11.09 -20.29 34.00
C TYR A 139 12.43 -20.97 33.74
N GLY A 140 12.86 -21.84 34.66
CA GLY A 140 14.14 -22.53 34.54
C GLY A 140 15.30 -21.55 34.36
N THR A 141 16.06 -21.69 33.27
CA THR A 141 17.13 -20.77 32.88
C THR A 141 16.65 -19.53 32.11
N GLY A 142 15.37 -19.47 31.73
CA GLY A 142 14.75 -18.40 30.95
C GLY A 142 15.08 -18.41 29.44
N LYS A 143 15.87 -19.39 28.97
CA LYS A 143 16.38 -19.48 27.59
C LYS A 143 16.75 -20.92 27.22
N GLY A 144 17.15 -21.16 25.97
CA GLY A 144 17.53 -22.49 25.49
C GLY A 144 16.37 -23.48 25.62
N ASN A 145 16.58 -24.58 26.36
CA ASN A 145 15.54 -25.59 26.63
C ASN A 145 14.32 -25.05 27.40
N ASP A 146 14.48 -23.97 28.15
CA ASP A 146 13.42 -23.37 28.98
C ASP A 146 12.76 -22.15 28.32
N THR A 147 12.99 -21.94 27.03
CA THR A 147 12.46 -20.78 26.29
C THR A 147 10.93 -20.84 26.19
N ILE A 148 10.28 -19.70 26.41
CA ILE A 148 8.84 -19.49 26.20
C ILE A 148 8.71 -18.27 25.27
N THR A 149 7.92 -18.39 24.19
CA THR A 149 7.67 -17.30 23.24
C THR A 149 6.21 -17.23 22.87
N GLY A 150 5.73 -18.16 22.04
CA GLY A 150 4.39 -18.10 21.45
C GLY A 150 3.37 -19.07 22.03
N GLY A 151 3.77 -19.95 22.96
CA GLY A 151 2.89 -20.94 23.60
C GLY A 151 3.07 -22.38 23.10
N PRO A 152 2.97 -22.67 21.79
CA PRO A 152 3.28 -24.01 21.26
C PRO A 152 4.74 -24.42 21.49
N GLU A 153 4.98 -25.72 21.63
CA GLU A 153 6.31 -26.35 21.73
C GLU A 153 6.39 -27.48 20.68
N VAL A 154 6.67 -27.08 19.43
CA VAL A 154 6.62 -27.90 18.22
C VAL A 154 7.96 -27.83 17.51
N ILE A 155 8.45 -28.99 17.08
CA ILE A 155 9.55 -29.14 16.12
C ILE A 155 8.96 -29.92 14.94
N TRP A 156 8.99 -29.34 13.75
CA TRP A 156 8.29 -29.92 12.60
C TRP A 156 9.07 -31.06 11.94
N THR A 157 10.37 -30.86 11.72
CA THR A 157 11.19 -31.74 10.87
C THR A 157 12.27 -32.48 11.66
N ASN A 158 12.71 -33.63 11.13
CA ASN A 158 13.83 -34.39 11.70
C ASN A 158 15.21 -33.78 11.37
N THR A 159 15.22 -32.66 10.64
CA THR A 159 16.39 -31.91 10.16
C THR A 159 16.14 -30.39 10.28
N PRO A 160 15.88 -29.83 11.48
CA PRO A 160 15.35 -28.46 11.63
C PRO A 160 16.27 -27.33 11.12
N THR A 161 17.52 -27.62 10.82
CA THR A 161 18.52 -26.65 10.34
C THR A 161 19.01 -26.99 8.94
N ARG A 162 18.20 -27.72 8.15
CA ARG A 162 18.53 -28.10 6.78
C ARG A 162 17.28 -28.09 5.92
N TRP A 163 17.38 -27.52 4.72
CA TRP A 163 16.32 -27.57 3.74
C TRP A 163 16.10 -29.00 3.22
N ASP A 164 14.86 -29.44 3.28
CA ASP A 164 14.33 -30.62 2.63
C ASP A 164 12.78 -30.56 2.63
N ASN A 165 12.14 -31.58 2.06
CA ASN A 165 10.69 -31.67 1.99
C ASN A 165 10.05 -32.38 3.20
N ASN A 166 10.76 -32.48 4.35
CA ASN A 166 10.29 -33.28 5.48
C ASN A 166 9.04 -32.70 6.15
N PHE A 167 8.81 -31.38 6.11
CA PHE A 167 7.59 -30.78 6.66
C PHE A 167 6.35 -31.41 6.02
N LEU A 168 6.25 -31.36 4.68
CA LEU A 168 5.11 -31.93 3.95
C LEU A 168 5.05 -33.45 4.10
N ARG A 169 6.20 -34.13 4.06
CA ARG A 169 6.26 -35.58 4.26
C ARG A 169 5.67 -35.98 5.61
N ILE A 170 6.14 -35.37 6.69
CA ILE A 170 5.68 -35.65 8.06
C ILE A 170 4.20 -35.27 8.21
N LEU A 171 3.77 -34.14 7.64
CA LEU A 171 2.38 -33.70 7.64
C LEU A 171 1.42 -34.75 7.06
N PHE A 172 1.80 -35.40 5.95
CA PHE A 172 0.96 -36.37 5.25
C PHE A 172 1.15 -37.83 5.69
N GLU A 173 2.32 -38.22 6.21
CA GLU A 173 2.59 -39.60 6.67
C GLU A 173 1.90 -39.95 8.00
N ASN A 174 1.56 -38.95 8.82
CA ASN A 174 1.00 -39.15 10.15
C ASN A 174 -0.49 -38.80 10.19
N GLU A 175 -1.29 -39.54 10.96
CA GLU A 175 -2.54 -38.99 11.46
C GLU A 175 -2.27 -38.19 12.73
N TRP A 176 -3.04 -37.13 12.96
CA TRP A 176 -2.77 -36.15 14.02
C TRP A 176 -3.80 -36.23 15.15
N GLU A 177 -3.32 -36.15 16.39
CA GLU A 177 -4.13 -36.09 17.60
C GLU A 177 -3.88 -34.77 18.33
N LEU A 178 -4.97 -34.11 18.73
CA LEU A 178 -4.91 -32.86 19.48
C LEU A 178 -4.28 -33.09 20.86
N THR A 179 -3.35 -32.21 21.23
CA THR A 179 -2.70 -32.21 22.53
C THR A 179 -2.46 -30.78 23.02
N LYS A 180 -1.80 -30.62 24.15
CA LYS A 180 -1.41 -29.32 24.69
C LYS A 180 0.10 -29.25 24.93
N SER A 181 0.67 -28.08 24.65
CA SER A 181 2.05 -27.75 25.01
C SER A 181 2.21 -27.71 26.54
N PRO A 182 3.45 -27.70 27.07
CA PRO A 182 3.70 -27.40 28.47
C PRO A 182 3.15 -26.03 28.93
N ALA A 183 3.01 -25.07 28.01
CA ALA A 183 2.40 -23.76 28.23
C ALA A 183 0.85 -23.78 28.18
N GLY A 184 0.24 -24.92 27.83
CA GLY A 184 -1.22 -25.10 27.77
C GLY A 184 -1.87 -24.76 26.42
N ALA A 185 -1.08 -24.36 25.43
CA ALA A 185 -1.53 -24.05 24.07
C ALA A 185 -1.90 -25.32 23.29
N TYR A 186 -2.95 -25.26 22.47
CA TYR A 186 -3.34 -26.33 21.58
C TYR A 186 -2.29 -26.55 20.47
N GLN A 187 -1.90 -27.80 20.30
CA GLN A 187 -1.01 -28.26 19.23
C GLN A 187 -1.33 -29.72 18.89
N TRP A 188 -0.64 -30.28 17.90
CA TRP A 188 -0.93 -31.61 17.40
C TRP A 188 0.30 -32.51 17.44
N LYS A 189 0.10 -33.78 17.78
CA LYS A 189 1.12 -34.83 17.77
C LYS A 189 0.70 -36.00 16.88
N PRO A 190 1.63 -36.86 16.42
CA PRO A 190 1.29 -38.08 15.71
C PRO A 190 0.43 -39.01 16.57
N LYS A 191 -0.64 -39.56 15.99
CA LYS A 191 -1.54 -40.51 16.65
C LYS A 191 -0.90 -41.88 16.87
N ASP A 192 -0.01 -42.31 15.97
CA ASP A 192 0.77 -43.54 16.10
C ASP A 192 2.23 -43.20 16.44
N GLU A 193 2.48 -42.85 17.70
CA GLU A 193 3.79 -42.38 18.18
C GLU A 193 4.92 -43.40 17.93
N ALA A 194 4.61 -44.70 17.91
CA ALA A 194 5.60 -45.75 17.70
C ALA A 194 6.10 -45.81 16.24
N LYS A 195 5.32 -45.30 15.28
CA LYS A 195 5.69 -45.24 13.85
C LYS A 195 6.18 -43.86 13.42
N ALA A 196 5.94 -42.84 14.23
CA ALA A 196 6.36 -41.48 13.92
C ALA A 196 7.89 -41.40 13.81
N VAL A 197 8.37 -40.69 12.77
CA VAL A 197 9.78 -40.29 12.73
C VAL A 197 10.07 -39.41 13.94
N THR A 198 11.25 -39.54 14.55
CA THR A 198 11.65 -38.69 15.67
C THR A 198 12.44 -37.47 15.19
N VAL A 199 12.38 -36.40 15.97
CA VAL A 199 13.12 -35.15 15.72
C VAL A 199 14.22 -34.98 16.78
N PRO A 200 15.35 -34.30 16.44
CA PRO A 200 16.39 -34.02 17.42
C PRO A 200 15.89 -33.06 18.52
N ASP A 201 16.33 -33.28 19.75
CA ASP A 201 16.24 -32.25 20.78
C ASP A 201 17.22 -31.10 20.45
N PRO A 202 16.83 -29.82 20.64
CA PRO A 202 17.65 -28.68 20.22
C PRO A 202 18.96 -28.51 21.01
N HIS A 203 19.06 -29.05 22.22
CA HIS A 203 20.20 -28.80 23.11
C HIS A 203 20.79 -30.07 23.75
N ASP A 204 20.10 -31.21 23.67
CA ASP A 204 20.60 -32.50 24.14
C ASP A 204 20.71 -33.50 22.97
N PRO A 205 21.91 -33.73 22.41
CA PRO A 205 22.08 -34.60 21.24
C PRO A 205 21.74 -36.08 21.51
N SER A 206 21.62 -36.47 22.79
CA SER A 206 21.21 -37.82 23.18
C SER A 206 19.69 -38.02 23.18
N LYS A 207 18.92 -36.92 23.14
CA LYS A 207 17.46 -36.94 23.20
C LYS A 207 16.84 -36.81 21.82
N ARG A 208 15.68 -37.45 21.70
CA ARG A 208 14.78 -37.38 20.56
C ARG A 208 13.39 -37.04 21.05
N ARG A 209 12.63 -36.29 20.25
CA ARG A 209 11.24 -35.91 20.52
C ARG A 209 10.33 -36.40 19.41
N LEU A 210 9.02 -36.35 19.63
CA LEU A 210 8.05 -36.49 18.55
C LEU A 210 7.95 -35.17 17.77
N PRO A 211 7.71 -35.22 16.45
CA PRO A 211 7.35 -34.03 15.70
C PRO A 211 5.99 -33.51 16.18
N GLY A 212 5.72 -32.24 15.93
CA GLY A 212 4.40 -31.65 16.16
C GLY A 212 3.93 -30.84 14.95
N MET A 213 2.66 -30.46 14.98
CA MET A 213 2.05 -29.53 14.03
C MET A 213 1.18 -28.51 14.78
N LEU A 214 1.10 -27.30 14.24
CA LEU A 214 0.11 -26.30 14.64
C LEU A 214 -1.24 -26.60 13.99
N THR A 215 -2.32 -26.00 14.52
CA THR A 215 -3.64 -26.09 13.86
C THR A 215 -3.57 -25.51 12.44
N THR A 216 -2.81 -24.43 12.26
CA THR A 216 -2.58 -23.76 10.97
C THR A 216 -1.74 -24.61 9.99
N ASP A 217 -0.87 -25.49 10.48
CA ASP A 217 -0.14 -26.44 9.61
C ASP A 217 -1.09 -27.51 9.06
N LEU A 218 -1.97 -28.03 9.92
CA LEU A 218 -2.98 -29.00 9.52
C LEU A 218 -3.99 -28.42 8.52
N ALA A 219 -4.20 -27.10 8.52
CA ALA A 219 -5.01 -26.41 7.53
C ALA A 219 -4.49 -26.68 6.11
N LEU A 220 -3.16 -26.76 5.93
CA LEU A 220 -2.55 -27.04 4.63
C LEU A 220 -2.86 -28.44 4.10
N ARG A 221 -3.20 -29.38 4.99
CA ARG A 221 -3.56 -30.76 4.63
C ARG A 221 -5.06 -30.94 4.43
N TYR A 222 -5.85 -30.37 5.34
CA TYR A 222 -7.28 -30.67 5.43
C TYR A 222 -8.16 -29.73 4.62
N ASP A 223 -7.72 -28.49 4.35
CA ASP A 223 -8.44 -27.61 3.43
C ASP A 223 -8.42 -28.20 2.00
N PRO A 224 -9.55 -28.27 1.27
CA PRO A 224 -9.61 -28.89 -0.04
C PRO A 224 -8.78 -28.22 -1.14
N ILE A 225 -8.43 -26.94 -0.99
CA ILE A 225 -7.61 -26.18 -1.93
C ILE A 225 -6.14 -26.31 -1.54
N TYR A 226 -5.78 -25.96 -0.30
CA TYR A 226 -4.41 -26.08 0.18
C TYR A 226 -3.93 -27.52 0.15
N GLY A 227 -4.77 -28.49 0.53
CA GLY A 227 -4.44 -29.91 0.52
C GLY A 227 -4.10 -30.46 -0.87
N LYS A 228 -4.58 -29.83 -1.95
CA LYS A 228 -4.17 -30.19 -3.32
C LYS A 228 -2.80 -29.61 -3.66
N ILE A 229 -2.57 -28.35 -3.30
CA ILE A 229 -1.29 -27.66 -3.53
C ILE A 229 -0.17 -28.34 -2.73
N ALA A 230 -0.41 -28.58 -1.44
CA ALA A 230 0.53 -29.23 -0.53
C ALA A 230 0.88 -30.66 -0.96
N ARG A 231 -0.07 -31.44 -1.49
CA ARG A 231 0.23 -32.75 -2.09
C ARG A 231 1.08 -32.64 -3.34
N ARG A 232 0.75 -31.70 -4.23
CA ARG A 232 1.56 -31.46 -5.44
C ARG A 232 3.01 -31.12 -5.06
N TYR A 233 3.21 -30.26 -4.06
CA TYR A 233 4.54 -29.93 -3.52
C TYR A 233 5.25 -31.07 -2.81
N LEU A 234 4.49 -31.96 -2.15
CA LEU A 234 5.04 -33.19 -1.60
C LEU A 234 5.59 -34.10 -2.72
N GLU A 235 4.81 -34.26 -3.81
CA GLU A 235 5.14 -35.10 -4.96
C GLU A 235 6.21 -34.48 -5.86
N ASN A 236 6.32 -33.15 -5.88
CA ASN A 236 7.22 -32.36 -6.74
C ASN A 236 8.04 -31.35 -5.90
N PRO A 237 9.07 -31.81 -5.16
CA PRO A 237 9.84 -30.96 -4.27
C PRO A 237 10.59 -29.80 -4.96
N ASP A 238 10.95 -29.96 -6.24
CA ASP A 238 11.59 -28.88 -7.01
C ASP A 238 10.62 -27.73 -7.31
N GLU A 239 9.35 -28.06 -7.57
CA GLU A 239 8.28 -27.06 -7.76
C GLU A 239 8.01 -26.30 -6.46
N PHE A 240 8.01 -27.01 -5.33
CA PHE A 240 7.90 -26.40 -4.01
C PHE A 240 9.06 -25.45 -3.71
N ALA A 241 10.30 -25.86 -4.00
CA ALA A 241 11.47 -25.04 -3.76
C ALA A 241 11.45 -23.75 -4.59
N ASP A 242 11.08 -23.81 -5.87
CA ASP A 242 10.94 -22.61 -6.73
C ASP A 242 9.82 -21.68 -6.22
N ALA A 243 8.66 -22.25 -5.91
CA ALA A 243 7.53 -21.47 -5.39
C ALA A 243 7.86 -20.79 -4.06
N PHE A 244 8.53 -21.49 -3.14
CA PHE A 244 8.97 -20.90 -1.87
C PHE A 244 10.02 -19.81 -2.09
N ALA A 245 10.97 -20.00 -3.01
CA ALA A 245 12.02 -19.01 -3.30
C ALA A 245 11.39 -17.71 -3.84
N ARG A 246 10.45 -17.84 -4.78
CA ARG A 246 9.73 -16.70 -5.39
C ARG A 246 8.80 -16.02 -4.40
N ALA A 247 8.04 -16.78 -3.60
CA ALA A 247 7.15 -16.23 -2.60
C ALA A 247 7.92 -15.56 -1.45
N TRP A 248 9.06 -16.11 -1.03
CA TRP A 248 9.97 -15.47 -0.05
C TRP A 248 10.52 -14.15 -0.59
N PHE A 249 10.97 -14.12 -1.85
CA PHE A 249 11.42 -12.88 -2.46
C PHE A 249 10.31 -11.83 -2.53
N LYS A 250 9.11 -12.20 -2.99
CA LYS A 250 7.94 -11.32 -2.98
C LYS A 250 7.61 -10.82 -1.59
N LEU A 251 7.52 -11.70 -0.58
CA LEU A 251 7.25 -11.34 0.82
C LEU A 251 8.20 -10.25 1.31
N THR A 252 9.47 -10.43 0.99
CA THR A 252 10.56 -9.60 1.49
C THR A 252 10.92 -8.44 0.56
N HIS A 253 10.13 -8.14 -0.47
CA HIS A 253 10.37 -7.04 -1.43
C HIS A 253 9.08 -6.33 -1.93
N ARG A 254 7.89 -6.84 -1.61
CA ARG A 254 6.59 -6.29 -2.06
C ARG A 254 6.32 -4.83 -1.69
N ASP A 255 7.01 -4.33 -0.67
CA ASP A 255 6.92 -2.96 -0.14
C ASP A 255 8.02 -2.01 -0.68
N MET A 256 8.92 -2.51 -1.53
CA MET A 256 10.03 -1.72 -2.05
C MET A 256 9.66 -0.89 -3.28
N GLY A 257 8.43 -0.97 -3.79
CA GLY A 257 8.02 -0.32 -5.03
C GLY A 257 8.73 -0.90 -6.27
N PRO A 258 8.94 -0.07 -7.31
CA PRO A 258 9.47 -0.55 -8.58
C PRO A 258 10.91 -1.05 -8.45
N LYS A 259 11.27 -1.99 -9.33
CA LYS A 259 12.60 -2.63 -9.38
C LYS A 259 13.76 -1.63 -9.54
N THR A 260 13.52 -0.43 -10.05
CA THR A 260 14.52 0.65 -10.13
C THR A 260 15.08 1.05 -8.76
N ARG A 261 14.35 0.77 -7.66
CA ARG A 261 14.82 1.01 -6.29
C ARG A 261 15.71 -0.09 -5.72
N TYR A 262 15.88 -1.20 -6.43
CA TYR A 262 16.55 -2.39 -5.89
C TYR A 262 18.05 -2.27 -6.14
N LEU A 263 18.84 -2.38 -5.07
CA LEU A 263 20.29 -2.18 -5.11
C LEU A 263 21.04 -3.49 -4.84
N GLY A 264 22.18 -3.68 -5.51
CA GLY A 264 23.11 -4.76 -5.24
C GLY A 264 23.18 -5.84 -6.33
N PRO A 265 24.17 -6.75 -6.23
CA PRO A 265 24.48 -7.70 -7.30
C PRO A 265 23.56 -8.92 -7.37
N GLU A 266 22.68 -9.11 -6.38
CA GLU A 266 21.79 -10.28 -6.26
C GLU A 266 20.35 -9.97 -6.66
N VAL A 267 20.09 -8.78 -7.22
CA VAL A 267 18.77 -8.40 -7.73
C VAL A 267 18.43 -9.34 -8.90
N PRO A 268 17.31 -10.07 -8.86
CA PRO A 268 16.91 -10.94 -9.96
C PRO A 268 16.76 -10.17 -11.28
N GLU A 269 17.30 -10.71 -12.36
CA GLU A 269 17.14 -10.13 -13.71
C GLU A 269 15.70 -10.23 -14.21
N GLU A 270 14.94 -11.25 -13.79
CA GLU A 270 13.52 -11.42 -14.12
C GLU A 270 12.69 -10.25 -13.58
N ASP A 271 11.80 -9.70 -14.41
CA ASP A 271 10.79 -8.74 -13.98
C ASP A 271 9.55 -9.52 -13.53
N LEU A 272 9.15 -9.33 -12.28
CA LEU A 272 8.00 -10.02 -11.71
C LEU A 272 6.78 -9.11 -11.79
N ILE A 273 5.63 -9.67 -12.20
CA ILE A 273 4.42 -8.87 -12.47
C ILE A 273 3.95 -8.03 -11.27
N TRP A 274 4.16 -8.52 -10.04
CA TRP A 274 3.78 -7.81 -8.81
C TRP A 274 4.65 -6.58 -8.53
N GLN A 275 5.79 -6.41 -9.23
CA GLN A 275 6.64 -5.23 -9.15
C GLN A 275 6.13 -4.07 -10.01
N ASP A 276 4.97 -4.25 -10.66
CA ASP A 276 4.36 -3.30 -11.59
C ASP A 276 5.38 -2.80 -12.64
N PRO A 277 6.05 -3.71 -13.38
CA PRO A 277 7.24 -3.38 -14.17
C PRO A 277 6.98 -2.29 -15.21
N ILE A 278 7.98 -1.45 -15.44
CA ILE A 278 7.94 -0.36 -16.42
C ILE A 278 9.05 -0.63 -17.44
N PRO A 279 8.75 -0.61 -18.76
CA PRO A 279 9.77 -0.75 -19.78
C PRO A 279 10.88 0.30 -19.61
N LYS A 280 12.13 -0.09 -19.85
CA LYS A 280 13.26 0.84 -19.86
C LYS A 280 13.11 1.82 -21.03
N VAL A 281 13.60 3.04 -20.86
CA VAL A 281 13.71 4.02 -21.96
C VAL A 281 14.64 3.44 -23.03
N ASP A 282 14.16 3.36 -24.27
CA ASP A 282 14.86 2.78 -25.42
C ASP A 282 15.00 3.75 -26.61
N HIS A 283 14.73 5.03 -26.38
CA HIS A 283 14.74 6.10 -27.38
C HIS A 283 15.31 7.40 -26.81
N GLU A 284 15.66 8.35 -27.70
CA GLU A 284 16.05 9.70 -27.28
C GLU A 284 14.83 10.43 -26.67
N LEU A 285 15.06 11.15 -25.57
CA LEU A 285 14.01 11.90 -24.87
C LEU A 285 13.81 13.28 -25.50
N ILE A 286 12.62 13.85 -25.28
CA ILE A 286 12.29 15.21 -25.69
C ILE A 286 13.14 16.26 -24.94
N ASP A 287 13.48 17.34 -25.63
CA ASP A 287 14.21 18.48 -25.06
C ASP A 287 13.28 19.68 -24.76
N GLU A 288 13.85 20.80 -24.33
CA GLU A 288 13.10 22.01 -23.96
C GLU A 288 12.31 22.63 -25.13
N GLU A 289 12.81 22.53 -26.37
CA GLU A 289 12.08 23.04 -27.54
C GLU A 289 10.86 22.17 -27.85
N ASP A 290 11.03 20.85 -27.78
CA ASP A 290 9.94 19.89 -27.93
C ASP A 290 8.88 20.04 -26.83
N ILE A 291 9.31 20.16 -25.57
CA ILE A 291 8.44 20.38 -24.41
C ILE A 291 7.58 21.61 -24.65
N LYS A 292 8.18 22.73 -25.08
CA LYS A 292 7.45 23.96 -25.39
C LYS A 292 6.45 23.76 -26.54
N ALA A 293 6.87 23.10 -27.61
CA ALA A 293 6.01 22.84 -28.77
C ALA A 293 4.82 21.93 -28.42
N LEU A 294 5.06 20.85 -27.66
CA LEU A 294 4.05 19.90 -27.21
C LEU A 294 3.04 20.56 -26.26
N LYS A 295 3.49 21.36 -25.28
CA LYS A 295 2.57 22.16 -24.44
C LYS A 295 1.67 23.05 -25.29
N GLY A 296 2.24 23.72 -26.30
CA GLY A 296 1.47 24.52 -27.26
C GLY A 296 0.43 23.72 -28.03
N LYS A 297 0.81 22.54 -28.55
CA LYS A 297 -0.14 21.64 -29.25
C LYS A 297 -1.27 21.15 -28.33
N ILE A 298 -0.94 20.77 -27.09
CA ILE A 298 -1.93 20.31 -26.10
C ILE A 298 -2.93 21.43 -25.78
N LEU A 299 -2.46 22.65 -25.52
CA LEU A 299 -3.35 23.79 -25.22
C LEU A 299 -4.26 24.15 -26.41
N ASN A 300 -3.79 23.93 -27.64
CA ASN A 300 -4.56 24.18 -28.86
C ASN A 300 -5.48 23.01 -29.26
N SER A 301 -5.48 21.89 -28.53
CA SER A 301 -6.26 20.70 -28.88
C SER A 301 -7.73 20.78 -28.47
N GLY A 302 -8.15 21.87 -27.80
CA GLY A 302 -9.50 22.04 -27.28
C GLY A 302 -9.78 21.36 -25.93
N LEU A 303 -8.74 20.80 -25.28
CA LEU A 303 -8.82 20.35 -23.89
C LEU A 303 -8.82 21.55 -22.95
N SER A 304 -9.71 21.57 -21.96
CA SER A 304 -9.75 22.65 -20.97
C SER A 304 -8.66 22.46 -19.90
N VAL A 305 -8.42 23.50 -19.10
CA VAL A 305 -7.51 23.40 -17.94
C VAL A 305 -7.97 22.28 -17.00
N SER A 306 -9.28 22.21 -16.71
CA SER A 306 -9.88 21.17 -15.89
C SER A 306 -9.62 19.77 -16.46
N ASP A 307 -9.76 19.57 -17.79
CA ASP A 307 -9.49 18.27 -18.41
C ASP A 307 -8.02 17.85 -18.21
N LEU A 308 -7.07 18.77 -18.44
CA LEU A 308 -5.62 18.52 -18.33
C LEU A 308 -5.17 18.27 -16.88
N VAL A 309 -5.66 19.08 -15.94
CA VAL A 309 -5.36 18.93 -14.51
C VAL A 309 -5.98 17.64 -13.97
N SER A 310 -7.24 17.34 -14.30
CA SER A 310 -7.91 16.13 -13.82
C SER A 310 -7.22 14.85 -14.29
N ILE A 311 -6.79 14.74 -15.56
CA ILE A 311 -6.14 13.52 -16.04
C ILE A 311 -4.73 13.33 -15.44
N ALA A 312 -3.94 14.40 -15.33
CA ALA A 312 -2.62 14.33 -14.72
C ALA A 312 -2.72 13.95 -13.24
N TRP A 313 -3.67 14.55 -12.51
CA TRP A 313 -3.98 14.17 -11.13
C TRP A 313 -4.41 12.72 -11.03
N ALA A 314 -5.39 12.29 -11.83
CA ALA A 314 -5.90 10.92 -11.81
C ALA A 314 -4.80 9.87 -12.06
N SER A 315 -3.78 10.22 -12.86
CA SER A 315 -2.65 9.34 -13.12
C SER A 315 -1.68 9.32 -11.93
N ALA A 316 -1.17 10.48 -11.53
CA ALA A 316 -0.11 10.59 -10.52
C ALA A 316 -0.60 10.26 -9.10
N SER A 317 -1.83 10.65 -8.75
CA SER A 317 -2.37 10.49 -7.40
C SER A 317 -2.66 9.04 -7.01
N THR A 318 -2.45 8.06 -7.89
CA THR A 318 -2.49 6.64 -7.51
C THR A 318 -1.29 6.23 -6.65
N TYR A 319 -0.23 7.04 -6.65
CA TYR A 319 0.94 6.81 -5.81
C TYR A 319 0.56 6.71 -4.32
N ARG A 320 1.26 5.82 -3.62
CA ARG A 320 1.30 5.78 -2.16
C ARG A 320 2.70 5.43 -1.67
N ASP A 321 3.22 6.18 -0.70
CA ASP A 321 4.60 5.98 -0.23
C ASP A 321 4.80 4.75 0.65
N SER A 322 3.69 4.24 1.21
CA SER A 322 3.66 3.08 2.10
C SER A 322 4.26 1.82 1.48
N ASP A 323 4.02 1.57 0.19
CA ASP A 323 4.65 0.49 -0.58
C ASP A 323 5.23 0.94 -1.93
N LYS A 324 5.20 2.26 -2.18
CA LYS A 324 5.78 2.92 -3.37
C LYS A 324 5.17 2.44 -4.69
N ARG A 325 3.92 1.95 -4.65
CA ARG A 325 3.12 1.58 -5.83
C ARG A 325 2.31 2.77 -6.35
N GLY A 326 1.85 2.64 -7.59
CA GLY A 326 1.09 3.68 -8.30
C GLY A 326 1.99 4.79 -8.85
N GLY A 327 1.37 5.89 -9.28
CA GLY A 327 2.02 7.01 -9.94
C GLY A 327 1.70 7.11 -11.43
N ALA A 328 2.29 8.11 -12.10
CA ALA A 328 2.03 8.42 -13.49
C ALA A 328 2.88 7.62 -14.49
N ASN A 329 4.03 7.12 -14.06
CA ASN A 329 4.92 6.29 -14.86
C ASN A 329 4.24 4.95 -15.20
N GLY A 330 4.42 4.50 -16.43
CA GLY A 330 3.67 3.38 -17.01
C GLY A 330 2.37 3.78 -17.73
N ALA A 331 1.86 5.01 -17.54
CA ALA A 331 0.57 5.47 -18.07
C ALA A 331 -0.57 4.46 -17.84
N ARG A 332 -0.57 3.81 -16.66
CA ARG A 332 -1.52 2.74 -16.34
C ARG A 332 -2.96 3.23 -16.23
N ILE A 333 -3.18 4.53 -16.14
CA ILE A 333 -4.50 5.16 -16.25
C ILE A 333 -5.24 4.79 -17.54
N ARG A 334 -4.52 4.45 -18.63
CA ARG A 334 -5.13 3.99 -19.89
C ARG A 334 -5.45 2.49 -19.93
N LEU A 335 -5.01 1.73 -18.93
CA LEU A 335 -5.11 0.27 -18.86
C LEU A 335 -6.19 -0.14 -17.84
N ALA A 336 -6.61 -1.40 -17.93
CA ALA A 336 -7.45 -1.97 -16.88
C ALA A 336 -6.61 -2.19 -15.60
N PRO A 337 -7.16 -1.90 -14.40
CA PRO A 337 -8.54 -1.45 -14.15
C PRO A 337 -8.72 0.07 -14.14
N GLN A 338 -7.64 0.86 -14.12
CA GLN A 338 -7.71 2.31 -13.84
C GLN A 338 -8.59 3.09 -14.82
N LYS A 339 -8.61 2.69 -16.10
CA LYS A 339 -9.42 3.33 -17.13
C LYS A 339 -10.93 3.22 -16.88
N ASP A 340 -11.35 2.24 -16.07
CA ASP A 340 -12.75 1.94 -15.79
C ASP A 340 -13.18 2.38 -14.38
N TRP A 341 -12.27 2.94 -13.57
CA TRP A 341 -12.61 3.42 -12.24
C TRP A 341 -13.58 4.58 -12.30
N GLU A 342 -14.59 4.54 -11.43
CA GLU A 342 -15.65 5.55 -11.40
C GLU A 342 -15.06 6.96 -11.26
N VAL A 343 -14.15 7.15 -10.30
CA VAL A 343 -13.52 8.43 -9.98
C VAL A 343 -12.77 9.06 -11.17
N ASN A 344 -12.36 8.24 -12.14
CA ASN A 344 -11.61 8.68 -13.31
C ASN A 344 -12.52 9.10 -14.47
N GLU A 345 -13.84 9.02 -14.32
CA GLU A 345 -14.83 9.43 -15.33
C GLU A 345 -14.55 8.78 -16.70
N PRO A 346 -14.74 7.45 -16.87
CA PRO A 346 -14.20 6.67 -18.00
C PRO A 346 -14.46 7.26 -19.39
N ASP A 347 -15.65 7.79 -19.66
CA ASP A 347 -15.98 8.43 -20.95
C ASP A 347 -15.17 9.71 -21.20
N LYS A 348 -15.02 10.55 -20.17
CA LYS A 348 -14.21 11.77 -20.22
C LYS A 348 -12.73 11.40 -20.38
N LEU A 349 -12.25 10.42 -19.60
CA LEU A 349 -10.88 9.93 -19.66
C LEU A 349 -10.54 9.40 -21.05
N ALA A 350 -11.38 8.53 -21.63
CA ALA A 350 -11.16 7.95 -22.94
C ALA A 350 -11.03 9.02 -24.04
N ARG A 351 -11.88 10.07 -23.99
CA ARG A 351 -11.80 11.21 -24.91
C ARG A 351 -10.47 11.96 -24.78
N ILE A 352 -10.03 12.26 -23.56
CA ILE A 352 -8.79 12.99 -23.31
C ILE A 352 -7.58 12.16 -23.76
N LEU A 353 -7.54 10.87 -23.38
CA LEU A 353 -6.48 9.94 -23.78
C LEU A 353 -6.40 9.81 -25.30
N LYS A 354 -7.53 9.80 -26.00
CA LYS A 354 -7.54 9.75 -27.47
C LYS A 354 -6.84 10.96 -28.08
N ILE A 355 -7.15 12.16 -27.60
CA ILE A 355 -6.52 13.42 -28.07
C ILE A 355 -5.01 13.41 -27.78
N LEU A 356 -4.61 13.05 -26.56
CA LEU A 356 -3.19 12.99 -26.19
C LEU A 356 -2.44 11.91 -27.00
N SER A 357 -3.06 10.77 -27.26
CA SER A 357 -2.48 9.72 -28.10
C SER A 357 -2.32 10.16 -29.56
N ASP A 358 -3.25 10.95 -30.08
CA ASP A 358 -3.14 11.50 -31.44
C ASP A 358 -1.97 12.50 -31.52
N ILE A 359 -1.80 13.37 -30.52
CA ILE A 359 -0.64 14.27 -30.39
C ILE A 359 0.67 13.47 -30.28
N GLN A 360 0.68 12.41 -29.47
CA GLN A 360 1.82 11.51 -29.31
C GLN A 360 2.24 10.90 -30.66
N ASN A 361 1.28 10.33 -31.37
CA ASN A 361 1.51 9.66 -32.65
C ASN A 361 2.04 10.65 -33.69
N GLU A 362 1.44 11.84 -33.79
CA GLU A 362 1.89 12.88 -34.71
C GLU A 362 3.33 13.33 -34.39
N PHE A 363 3.64 13.59 -33.12
CA PHE A 363 4.99 13.96 -32.70
C PHE A 363 5.99 12.84 -33.04
N ASN A 364 5.75 11.61 -32.58
CA ASN A 364 6.67 10.49 -32.75
C ASN A 364 6.89 10.11 -34.23
N GLN A 365 5.88 10.23 -35.09
CA GLN A 365 6.02 9.97 -36.53
C GLN A 365 6.76 11.07 -37.28
N SER A 366 6.77 12.30 -36.75
CA SER A 366 7.50 13.42 -37.35
C SER A 366 8.98 13.46 -36.99
N GLN A 367 9.42 12.68 -36.00
CA GLN A 367 10.82 12.61 -35.60
C GLN A 367 11.62 11.69 -36.53
N SER A 368 12.79 12.15 -36.98
CA SER A 368 13.72 11.39 -37.84
C SER A 368 15.00 10.93 -37.12
N ASN A 369 15.25 11.45 -35.92
CA ASN A 369 16.43 11.16 -35.09
C ASN A 369 16.19 10.03 -34.07
N GLY A 370 15.02 9.39 -34.08
CA GLY A 370 14.66 8.35 -33.11
C GLY A 370 14.15 8.88 -31.78
N LYS A 371 14.00 10.21 -31.63
CA LYS A 371 13.36 10.84 -30.47
C LYS A 371 11.88 10.49 -30.42
N LYS A 372 11.36 10.24 -29.20
CA LYS A 372 9.94 9.98 -28.96
C LYS A 372 9.50 10.56 -27.62
N VAL A 373 8.19 10.70 -27.45
CA VAL A 373 7.53 10.97 -26.18
C VAL A 373 6.57 9.84 -25.83
N SER A 374 6.56 9.42 -24.56
CA SER A 374 5.59 8.47 -24.03
C SER A 374 4.25 9.14 -23.73
N LEU A 375 3.18 8.36 -23.62
CA LEU A 375 1.88 8.89 -23.22
C LEU A 375 1.91 9.27 -21.74
N ALA A 376 2.67 8.53 -20.92
CA ALA A 376 2.92 8.84 -19.51
C ALA A 376 3.46 10.26 -19.34
N ASP A 377 4.49 10.61 -20.12
CA ASP A 377 5.04 11.97 -20.10
C ASP A 377 4.07 13.00 -20.68
N LEU A 378 3.32 12.69 -21.74
CA LEU A 378 2.33 13.63 -22.29
C LEU A 378 1.16 13.93 -21.35
N ILE A 379 0.72 12.95 -20.55
CA ILE A 379 -0.32 13.17 -19.52
C ILE A 379 0.18 14.18 -18.48
N VAL A 380 1.38 13.97 -17.94
CA VAL A 380 1.99 14.88 -16.96
C VAL A 380 2.27 16.25 -17.58
N LEU A 381 2.84 16.28 -18.79
CA LEU A 381 3.15 17.50 -19.53
C LEU A 381 1.89 18.33 -19.82
N GLY A 382 0.79 17.66 -20.16
CA GLY A 382 -0.52 18.27 -20.33
C GLY A 382 -1.02 18.91 -19.04
N GLY A 383 -0.90 18.21 -17.91
CA GLY A 383 -1.16 18.76 -16.58
C GLY A 383 -0.34 20.02 -16.29
N CYS A 384 0.97 19.99 -16.53
CA CYS A 384 1.85 21.16 -16.40
C CYS A 384 1.37 22.33 -17.30
N ALA A 385 1.01 22.05 -18.55
CA ALA A 385 0.49 23.07 -19.47
C ALA A 385 -0.84 23.67 -18.96
N GLY A 386 -1.73 22.85 -18.41
CA GLY A 386 -2.99 23.27 -17.81
C GLY A 386 -2.78 24.21 -16.61
N VAL A 387 -1.86 23.86 -15.70
CA VAL A 387 -1.52 24.70 -14.55
C VAL A 387 -0.88 26.03 -14.98
N GLU A 388 0.06 26.01 -15.95
CA GLU A 388 0.64 27.23 -16.51
C GLU A 388 -0.42 28.12 -17.17
N GLN A 389 -1.38 27.52 -17.90
CA GLN A 389 -2.47 28.26 -18.51
C GLN A 389 -3.40 28.87 -17.46
N ALA A 390 -3.69 28.14 -16.38
CA ALA A 390 -4.50 28.65 -15.28
C ALA A 390 -3.83 29.83 -14.55
N ALA A 391 -2.51 29.75 -14.35
CA ALA A 391 -1.74 30.86 -13.80
C ALA A 391 -1.78 32.09 -14.73
N ARG A 392 -1.63 31.88 -16.06
CA ARG A 392 -1.79 32.96 -17.05
C ARG A 392 -3.17 33.59 -17.03
N ASN A 393 -4.23 32.78 -16.89
CA ASN A 393 -5.61 33.27 -16.74
C ASN A 393 -5.77 34.17 -15.49
N ALA A 394 -4.98 33.90 -14.44
CA ALA A 394 -4.90 34.71 -13.23
C ALA A 394 -3.91 35.89 -13.31
N GLY A 395 -3.24 36.09 -14.45
CA GLY A 395 -2.28 37.18 -14.67
C GLY A 395 -0.84 36.89 -14.25
N HIS A 396 -0.49 35.62 -14.03
CA HIS A 396 0.85 35.18 -13.65
C HIS A 396 1.53 34.42 -14.79
N ASP A 397 2.72 34.86 -15.20
CA ASP A 397 3.56 34.13 -16.16
C ASP A 397 4.57 33.26 -15.41
N VAL A 398 4.34 31.95 -15.44
CA VAL A 398 5.10 30.96 -14.66
C VAL A 398 5.40 29.74 -15.52
N LYS A 399 6.48 29.04 -15.17
CA LYS A 399 6.84 27.73 -15.74
C LYS A 399 6.63 26.67 -14.67
N VAL A 400 5.91 25.61 -15.01
CA VAL A 400 5.81 24.41 -14.19
C VAL A 400 6.94 23.47 -14.58
N PRO A 401 7.76 23.00 -13.62
CA PRO A 401 8.82 22.03 -13.91
C PRO A 401 8.27 20.77 -14.59
N PHE A 402 9.11 20.15 -15.42
CA PHE A 402 8.79 18.91 -16.09
C PHE A 402 10.08 18.20 -16.47
N THR A 403 10.19 16.92 -16.12
CA THR A 403 11.33 16.07 -16.49
C THR A 403 10.80 14.85 -17.24
N PRO A 404 11.19 14.62 -18.51
CA PRO A 404 10.78 13.44 -19.28
C PRO A 404 11.47 12.17 -18.76
N GLY A 405 11.10 11.02 -19.33
CA GLY A 405 11.70 9.71 -19.04
C GLY A 405 10.70 8.69 -18.52
N ARG A 406 9.42 9.05 -18.32
CA ARG A 406 8.39 8.04 -18.05
C ARG A 406 8.18 7.20 -19.30
N MET A 407 7.81 5.94 -19.11
CA MET A 407 7.53 4.99 -20.18
C MET A 407 6.11 4.45 -20.10
N ASP A 408 5.64 3.85 -21.19
CA ASP A 408 4.29 3.31 -21.30
C ASP A 408 4.31 1.80 -21.02
N ALA A 409 3.74 1.36 -19.89
CA ALA A 409 3.62 -0.06 -19.54
C ALA A 409 2.56 -0.77 -20.40
N LEU A 410 2.66 -2.08 -20.55
CA LEU A 410 1.69 -2.91 -21.28
C LEU A 410 0.61 -3.48 -20.35
N GLN A 411 -0.50 -3.93 -20.94
CA GLN A 411 -1.58 -4.57 -20.16
C GLN A 411 -1.12 -5.89 -19.54
N GLU A 412 -0.28 -6.64 -20.24
CA GLU A 412 0.32 -7.90 -19.79
C GLU A 412 1.34 -7.69 -18.65
N GLN A 413 1.83 -6.45 -18.49
CA GLN A 413 2.70 -6.01 -17.40
C GLN A 413 1.92 -5.40 -16.22
N THR A 414 0.60 -5.58 -16.19
CA THR A 414 -0.30 -4.97 -15.20
C THR A 414 -1.25 -6.04 -14.65
N ASP A 415 -1.02 -6.47 -13.41
CA ASP A 415 -1.93 -7.37 -12.70
C ASP A 415 -3.15 -6.60 -12.20
N VAL A 416 -4.28 -6.79 -12.88
CA VAL A 416 -5.55 -6.10 -12.61
C VAL A 416 -6.01 -6.25 -11.16
N ASN A 417 -5.82 -7.42 -10.56
CA ASN A 417 -6.29 -7.70 -9.20
C ASN A 417 -5.45 -6.92 -8.19
N THR A 418 -4.14 -6.88 -8.38
CA THR A 418 -3.25 -6.14 -7.46
C THR A 418 -3.38 -4.63 -7.64
N PHE A 419 -3.81 -4.14 -8.80
CA PHE A 419 -4.09 -2.71 -9.01
C PHE A 419 -5.41 -2.26 -8.39
N ALA A 420 -6.36 -3.17 -8.15
CA ALA A 420 -7.66 -2.82 -7.58
C ALA A 420 -7.56 -2.13 -6.20
N VAL A 421 -6.54 -2.47 -5.39
CA VAL A 421 -6.29 -1.84 -4.08
C VAL A 421 -5.80 -0.39 -4.17
N LEU A 422 -5.46 0.08 -5.37
CA LEU A 422 -5.08 1.46 -5.65
C LEU A 422 -6.28 2.31 -6.10
N GLU A 423 -7.45 1.72 -6.32
CA GLU A 423 -8.67 2.49 -6.60
C GLU A 423 -8.99 3.34 -5.37
N PRO A 424 -9.01 4.68 -5.48
CA PRO A 424 -9.25 5.52 -4.32
C PRO A 424 -10.72 5.41 -3.91
N PHE A 425 -10.98 4.94 -2.69
CA PHE A 425 -12.32 4.96 -2.13
C PHE A 425 -12.82 6.39 -1.91
N ALA A 426 -11.94 7.27 -1.46
CA ALA A 426 -12.17 8.71 -1.39
C ALA A 426 -10.95 9.46 -1.94
N ASP A 427 -11.22 10.59 -2.57
CA ASP A 427 -10.22 11.53 -3.04
C ASP A 427 -10.72 12.94 -2.78
N GLY A 428 -10.38 13.48 -1.61
CA GLY A 428 -10.79 14.82 -1.19
C GLY A 428 -10.24 15.93 -2.11
N PHE A 429 -9.13 15.68 -2.82
CA PHE A 429 -8.60 16.63 -3.80
C PHE A 429 -9.52 16.76 -5.02
N ARG A 430 -10.27 15.71 -5.37
CA ARG A 430 -11.35 15.73 -6.38
C ARG A 430 -12.76 15.87 -5.77
N ASN A 431 -12.88 16.08 -4.46
CA ASN A 431 -14.16 16.09 -3.73
C ASN A 431 -15.02 14.84 -4.01
N TYR A 432 -14.35 13.68 -4.06
CA TYR A 432 -14.97 12.39 -4.37
C TYR A 432 -14.98 11.45 -3.17
N GLN A 433 -16.09 10.74 -3.02
CA GLN A 433 -16.22 9.60 -2.14
C GLN A 433 -17.14 8.58 -2.80
N LYS A 434 -16.69 7.32 -2.91
CA LYS A 434 -17.40 6.24 -3.60
C LYS A 434 -18.70 5.84 -2.89
N GLY A 435 -18.71 5.93 -1.57
CA GLY A 435 -19.87 5.58 -0.75
C GLY A 435 -19.62 5.85 0.74
N PRO A 436 -20.61 5.58 1.61
CA PRO A 436 -20.47 5.77 3.04
C PRO A 436 -19.34 4.88 3.61
N CYS A 437 -18.59 5.42 4.57
CA CYS A 437 -17.57 4.70 5.34
C CYS A 437 -17.62 5.13 6.81
N SER A 438 -16.96 4.35 7.68
CA SER A 438 -16.85 4.65 9.12
C SER A 438 -16.03 5.91 9.40
N LEU A 439 -15.02 6.18 8.58
CA LEU A 439 -14.20 7.39 8.66
C LEU A 439 -14.93 8.60 8.10
N LYS A 440 -14.64 9.78 8.65
CA LYS A 440 -15.14 11.05 8.10
C LYS A 440 -14.38 11.40 6.82
N PRO A 441 -15.01 12.12 5.87
CA PRO A 441 -14.35 12.54 4.63
C PRO A 441 -13.04 13.32 4.85
N GLU A 442 -12.96 14.17 5.86
CA GLU A 442 -11.74 14.91 6.20
C GLU A 442 -10.63 14.04 6.82
N GLU A 443 -10.97 12.94 7.49
CA GLU A 443 -10.00 11.96 8.00
C GLU A 443 -9.39 11.20 6.80
N MET A 444 -10.21 10.83 5.82
CA MET A 444 -9.75 10.22 4.56
C MET A 444 -8.90 11.17 3.69
N LEU A 445 -9.17 12.48 3.74
CA LEU A 445 -8.32 13.47 3.08
C LEU A 445 -6.89 13.45 3.67
N VAL A 446 -6.78 13.41 4.99
CA VAL A 446 -5.48 13.39 5.68
C VAL A 446 -4.76 12.07 5.42
N ASP A 447 -5.46 10.92 5.47
CA ASP A 447 -4.92 9.62 5.09
C ASP A 447 -4.36 9.65 3.65
N LYS A 448 -5.14 10.19 2.69
CA LYS A 448 -4.68 10.31 1.31
C LYS A 448 -3.47 11.25 1.16
N ALA A 449 -3.45 12.34 1.92
CA ALA A 449 -2.33 13.28 1.92
C ALA A 449 -1.05 12.64 2.48
N GLN A 450 -1.17 11.83 3.53
CA GLN A 450 -0.08 11.05 4.12
C GLN A 450 0.52 10.09 3.09
N LEU A 451 -0.32 9.32 2.39
CA LEU A 451 0.14 8.41 1.32
C LEU A 451 0.87 9.15 0.19
N LEU A 452 0.53 10.41 -0.07
CA LEU A 452 1.18 11.26 -1.07
C LEU A 452 2.38 12.06 -0.50
N THR A 453 2.82 11.75 0.73
CA THR A 453 3.91 12.43 1.47
C THR A 453 3.68 13.92 1.71
N LEU A 454 2.42 14.38 1.69
CA LEU A 454 2.08 15.79 1.77
C LEU A 454 2.07 16.29 3.22
N SER A 455 2.76 17.39 3.45
CA SER A 455 2.63 18.17 4.68
C SER A 455 1.28 18.89 4.75
N VAL A 456 0.90 19.34 5.94
CA VAL A 456 -0.32 20.16 6.16
C VAL A 456 -0.39 21.38 5.21
N PRO A 457 0.68 22.18 5.01
CA PRO A 457 0.66 23.29 4.05
C PRO A 457 0.51 22.86 2.59
N GLU A 458 1.15 21.75 2.20
CA GLU A 458 1.08 21.20 0.85
C GLU A 458 -0.33 20.66 0.54
N MET A 459 -0.94 19.92 1.45
CA MET A 459 -2.33 19.46 1.34
C MET A 459 -3.27 20.67 1.21
N THR A 460 -3.11 21.68 2.06
CA THR A 460 -3.95 22.89 2.06
C THR A 460 -3.90 23.60 0.72
N VAL A 461 -2.71 23.97 0.25
CA VAL A 461 -2.56 24.72 -1.01
C VAL A 461 -3.07 23.92 -2.21
N LEU A 462 -2.83 22.61 -2.21
CA LEU A 462 -3.27 21.70 -3.27
C LEU A 462 -4.80 21.60 -3.33
N VAL A 463 -5.50 21.42 -2.20
CA VAL A 463 -6.97 21.41 -2.19
C VAL A 463 -7.53 22.74 -2.72
N GLY A 464 -7.05 23.88 -2.22
CA GLY A 464 -7.52 25.18 -2.65
C GLY A 464 -7.33 25.43 -4.15
N GLY A 465 -6.17 25.06 -4.69
CA GLY A 465 -5.90 25.16 -6.13
C GLY A 465 -6.75 24.19 -6.96
N MET A 466 -6.85 22.92 -6.56
CA MET A 466 -7.65 21.93 -7.28
C MET A 466 -9.13 22.34 -7.39
N ARG A 467 -9.68 23.01 -6.37
CA ARG A 467 -11.04 23.56 -6.40
C ARG A 467 -11.20 24.66 -7.45
N VAL A 468 -10.33 25.66 -7.48
CA VAL A 468 -10.45 26.77 -8.45
C VAL A 468 -10.10 26.34 -9.88
N LEU A 469 -9.26 25.30 -10.03
CA LEU A 469 -9.00 24.64 -11.32
C LEU A 469 -10.17 23.76 -11.80
N ASN A 470 -11.25 23.69 -11.02
CA ASN A 470 -12.45 22.93 -11.34
C ASN A 470 -12.14 21.45 -11.62
N ALA A 471 -11.25 20.87 -10.81
CA ALA A 471 -10.78 19.49 -10.95
C ALA A 471 -11.67 18.46 -10.22
N ASN A 472 -12.80 18.90 -9.66
CA ASN A 472 -13.73 18.03 -8.95
C ASN A 472 -14.33 16.93 -9.85
N TYR A 473 -14.57 15.78 -9.25
CA TYR A 473 -15.31 14.68 -9.87
C TYR A 473 -16.67 15.15 -10.39
N LYS A 474 -17.02 14.76 -11.62
CA LYS A 474 -18.26 15.16 -12.33
C LYS A 474 -18.49 16.68 -12.39
N LYS A 475 -17.43 17.49 -12.32
CA LYS A 475 -17.48 18.96 -12.26
C LYS A 475 -18.42 19.47 -11.15
N SER A 476 -18.46 18.77 -10.02
CA SER A 476 -19.21 19.20 -8.84
C SER A 476 -18.81 20.62 -8.42
N LYS A 477 -19.79 21.43 -8.01
CA LYS A 477 -19.58 22.81 -7.55
C LYS A 477 -19.15 22.92 -6.09
N HIS A 478 -19.14 21.81 -5.36
CA HIS A 478 -18.75 21.81 -3.95
C HIS A 478 -17.30 22.27 -3.78
N GLY A 479 -17.10 23.31 -2.97
CA GLY A 479 -15.78 23.87 -2.71
C GLY A 479 -15.24 24.78 -3.81
N VAL A 480 -15.92 24.92 -4.95
CA VAL A 480 -15.46 25.79 -6.06
C VAL A 480 -15.83 27.25 -5.74
N PHE A 481 -15.17 27.82 -4.72
CA PHE A 481 -15.43 29.17 -4.23
C PHE A 481 -14.71 30.21 -5.08
N THR A 482 -15.09 30.32 -6.35
CA THR A 482 -14.58 31.32 -7.29
C THR A 482 -15.59 31.54 -8.41
N ASP A 483 -15.64 32.77 -8.92
CA ASP A 483 -16.37 33.12 -10.14
C ASP A 483 -15.52 33.01 -11.41
N ARG A 484 -14.24 32.62 -11.27
CA ARG A 484 -13.26 32.49 -12.35
C ARG A 484 -12.64 31.08 -12.36
N PRO A 485 -13.44 30.02 -12.51
CA PRO A 485 -12.90 28.66 -12.59
C PRO A 485 -11.87 28.55 -13.71
N GLU A 486 -10.90 27.64 -13.54
CA GLU A 486 -9.75 27.48 -14.43
C GLU A 486 -8.76 28.68 -14.42
N SER A 487 -8.85 29.56 -13.40
CA SER A 487 -7.81 30.53 -13.06
C SER A 487 -7.19 30.17 -11.71
N LEU A 488 -5.85 30.08 -11.65
CA LEU A 488 -5.15 29.66 -10.43
C LEU A 488 -5.03 30.85 -9.46
N THR A 489 -6.03 30.99 -8.59
CA THR A 489 -6.14 32.07 -7.61
C THR A 489 -6.32 31.50 -6.19
N ASN A 490 -6.05 32.31 -5.17
CA ASN A 490 -6.34 31.96 -3.78
C ASN A 490 -7.81 32.18 -3.38
N ASP A 491 -8.73 32.31 -4.36
CA ASP A 491 -10.15 32.61 -4.14
C ASP A 491 -10.83 31.60 -3.20
N PHE A 492 -10.42 30.33 -3.24
CA PHE A 492 -10.92 29.30 -2.32
C PHE A 492 -10.81 29.75 -0.85
N PHE A 493 -9.62 30.20 -0.43
CA PHE A 493 -9.38 30.59 0.96
C PHE A 493 -10.02 31.91 1.32
N VAL A 494 -9.93 32.90 0.43
CA VAL A 494 -10.54 34.22 0.62
C VAL A 494 -12.05 34.07 0.85
N ASN A 495 -12.74 33.29 0.02
CA ASN A 495 -14.18 33.10 0.11
C ASN A 495 -14.59 32.16 1.25
N LEU A 496 -13.79 31.14 1.58
CA LEU A 496 -14.05 30.26 2.72
C LEU A 496 -14.00 31.02 4.06
N LEU A 497 -13.04 31.94 4.19
CA LEU A 497 -12.81 32.70 5.42
C LEU A 497 -13.60 34.01 5.49
N ASP A 498 -14.35 34.35 4.46
CA ASP A 498 -15.26 35.50 4.45
C ASP A 498 -16.40 35.30 5.47
N MET A 499 -16.33 36.06 6.57
CA MET A 499 -17.33 36.03 7.64
C MET A 499 -18.71 36.56 7.23
N SER A 500 -18.83 37.22 6.07
CA SER A 500 -20.13 37.55 5.48
C SER A 500 -20.88 36.29 5.04
N THR A 501 -20.21 35.15 4.88
CA THR A 501 -20.83 33.87 4.57
C THR A 501 -21.14 33.09 5.86
N GLU A 502 -22.38 32.63 6.02
CA GLU A 502 -22.81 31.72 7.06
C GLU A 502 -22.99 30.31 6.47
N TRP A 503 -22.41 29.30 7.11
CA TRP A 503 -22.48 27.90 6.67
C TRP A 503 -23.48 27.09 7.50
N LYS A 504 -24.36 26.34 6.83
CA LYS A 504 -25.31 25.40 7.46
C LYS A 504 -25.36 24.08 6.70
N PRO A 505 -25.61 22.93 7.35
CA PRO A 505 -25.89 21.69 6.63
C PRO A 505 -27.03 21.87 5.62
N SER A 506 -26.88 21.32 4.43
CA SER A 506 -27.95 21.39 3.42
C SER A 506 -29.14 20.53 3.87
N PRO A 507 -30.38 21.02 3.71
CA PRO A 507 -31.56 20.20 3.96
C PRO A 507 -31.83 19.16 2.85
N LYS A 508 -31.10 19.22 1.74
CA LYS A 508 -31.35 18.41 0.53
C LYS A 508 -30.41 17.22 0.39
N GLU A 509 -29.20 17.32 0.94
CA GLU A 509 -28.12 16.37 0.70
C GLU A 509 -27.25 16.24 1.94
N GLU A 510 -27.08 15.00 2.41
CA GLU A 510 -26.26 14.69 3.57
C GLU A 510 -24.77 14.92 3.25
N GLY A 511 -24.01 15.44 4.20
CA GLY A 511 -22.58 15.73 4.01
C GLY A 511 -22.27 17.00 3.21
N VAL A 512 -23.30 17.66 2.66
CA VAL A 512 -23.20 18.94 1.95
C VAL A 512 -23.65 20.08 2.86
N TYR A 513 -23.01 21.24 2.68
CA TYR A 513 -23.25 22.47 3.42
C TYR A 513 -23.50 23.63 2.47
N GLU A 514 -24.43 24.51 2.83
CA GLU A 514 -24.78 25.72 2.09
C GLU A 514 -24.14 26.94 2.77
N GLY A 515 -23.35 27.69 2.01
CA GLY A 515 -22.79 28.98 2.38
C GLY A 515 -23.70 30.09 1.86
N ARG A 516 -24.37 30.80 2.77
CA ARG A 516 -25.31 31.87 2.45
C ARG A 516 -24.81 33.22 2.93
N ASP A 517 -25.11 34.29 2.21
CA ASP A 517 -24.84 35.64 2.72
C ASP A 517 -25.58 35.85 4.05
N ARG A 518 -24.87 36.30 5.07
CA ARG A 518 -25.36 36.43 6.44
C ARG A 518 -26.45 37.50 6.58
N LYS A 519 -26.50 38.49 5.67
CA LYS A 519 -27.50 39.57 5.71
C LYS A 519 -28.72 39.23 4.86
N THR A 520 -28.52 38.70 3.65
CA THR A 520 -29.61 38.48 2.68
C THR A 520 -30.13 37.05 2.67
N SER A 521 -29.39 36.10 3.26
CA SER A 521 -29.63 34.65 3.16
C SER A 521 -29.53 34.08 1.74
N GLU A 522 -29.01 34.85 0.79
CA GLU A 522 -28.78 34.40 -0.58
C GLU A 522 -27.72 33.30 -0.63
N LEU A 523 -27.96 32.25 -1.41
CA LEU A 523 -27.01 31.15 -1.57
C LEU A 523 -25.81 31.62 -2.39
N LYS A 524 -24.61 31.61 -1.79
CA LYS A 524 -23.35 31.92 -2.47
C LYS A 524 -22.66 30.65 -2.94
N TRP A 525 -22.51 29.68 -2.03
CA TRP A 525 -21.65 28.52 -2.25
C TRP A 525 -22.26 27.24 -1.67
N THR A 526 -21.76 26.10 -2.14
CA THR A 526 -21.93 24.81 -1.46
C THR A 526 -20.57 24.16 -1.25
N GLY A 527 -20.42 23.38 -0.18
CA GLY A 527 -19.17 22.68 0.13
C GLY A 527 -19.43 21.39 0.91
N THR A 528 -18.46 20.49 0.91
CA THR A 528 -18.47 19.28 1.72
C THR A 528 -17.64 19.48 3.00
N ARG A 529 -17.55 18.45 3.83
CA ARG A 529 -16.65 18.44 4.99
C ARG A 529 -15.19 18.65 4.61
N VAL A 530 -14.77 18.10 3.46
CA VAL A 530 -13.41 18.25 2.90
C VAL A 530 -13.10 19.72 2.59
N ASP A 531 -14.11 20.50 2.20
CA ASP A 531 -13.94 21.93 1.93
C ASP A 531 -13.92 22.75 3.22
N LEU A 532 -14.89 22.49 4.11
CA LEU A 532 -15.09 23.31 5.30
C LEU A 532 -14.12 23.02 6.44
N ILE A 533 -13.43 21.88 6.42
CA ILE A 533 -12.44 21.55 7.46
C ILE A 533 -11.33 22.61 7.54
N PHE A 534 -10.95 23.22 6.41
CA PHE A 534 -9.98 24.31 6.34
C PHE A 534 -10.47 25.63 6.95
N GLY A 535 -11.77 25.77 7.19
CA GLY A 535 -12.34 26.91 7.92
C GLY A 535 -12.59 26.62 9.40
N ALA A 536 -12.47 25.36 9.83
CA ALA A 536 -12.93 24.88 11.12
C ALA A 536 -11.82 24.31 12.02
N HIS A 537 -10.96 23.43 11.50
CA HIS A 537 -9.84 22.86 12.26
C HIS A 537 -8.80 23.95 12.52
N SER A 538 -8.40 24.16 13.78
CA SER A 538 -7.57 25.31 14.18
C SER A 538 -6.25 25.40 13.39
N GLU A 539 -5.56 24.28 13.21
CA GLU A 539 -4.29 24.26 12.47
C GLU A 539 -4.47 24.49 10.96
N LEU A 540 -5.47 23.84 10.35
CA LEU A 540 -5.74 23.99 8.91
C LEU A 540 -6.24 25.40 8.61
N ARG A 541 -7.04 25.97 9.51
CA ARG A 541 -7.49 27.36 9.41
C ARG A 541 -6.34 28.33 9.48
N ALA A 542 -5.37 28.15 10.37
CA ALA A 542 -4.19 29.01 10.43
C ALA A 542 -3.41 29.00 9.11
N VAL A 543 -3.29 27.85 8.45
CA VAL A 543 -2.66 27.75 7.12
C VAL A 543 -3.54 28.38 6.03
N ALA A 544 -4.86 28.18 6.08
CA ALA A 544 -5.80 28.81 5.15
C ALA A 544 -5.74 30.34 5.24
N GLU A 545 -5.61 30.90 6.46
CA GLU A 545 -5.46 32.34 6.69
C GLU A 545 -4.21 32.89 6.01
N VAL A 546 -3.07 32.17 6.04
CA VAL A 546 -1.85 32.55 5.31
C VAL A 546 -2.12 32.69 3.81
N TYR A 547 -2.86 31.76 3.20
CA TYR A 547 -3.16 31.83 1.76
C TYR A 547 -4.31 32.76 1.41
N ALA A 548 -5.11 33.21 2.39
CA ALA A 548 -6.17 34.20 2.17
C ALA A 548 -5.71 35.66 2.29
N CYS A 549 -4.50 35.93 2.77
CA CYS A 549 -3.97 37.28 2.86
C CYS A 549 -3.85 37.95 1.48
N GLU A 550 -4.00 39.27 1.44
CA GLU A 550 -3.93 40.07 0.20
C GLU A 550 -2.56 39.96 -0.50
N ASP A 551 -1.48 39.73 0.26
CA ASP A 551 -0.12 39.56 -0.24
C ASP A 551 0.24 38.10 -0.60
N ALA A 552 -0.72 37.17 -0.48
CA ALA A 552 -0.46 35.74 -0.64
C ALA A 552 -0.62 35.22 -2.07
N THR A 553 -1.11 36.01 -3.04
CA THR A 553 -1.42 35.50 -4.39
C THR A 553 -0.21 34.87 -5.09
N GLU A 554 0.94 35.54 -5.12
CA GLU A 554 2.16 34.99 -5.73
C GLU A 554 2.69 33.77 -4.96
N LYS A 555 2.62 33.82 -3.63
CA LYS A 555 2.99 32.70 -2.76
C LYS A 555 2.13 31.48 -3.03
N PHE A 556 0.81 31.66 -3.14
CA PHE A 556 -0.15 30.60 -3.45
C PHE A 556 0.17 29.93 -4.79
N VAL A 557 0.37 30.71 -5.85
CA VAL A 557 0.69 30.15 -7.19
C VAL A 557 1.99 29.36 -7.15
N ARG A 558 3.06 29.92 -6.56
CA ARG A 558 4.36 29.24 -6.44
C ARG A 558 4.26 27.96 -5.62
N ASP A 559 3.61 28.01 -4.46
CA ASP A 559 3.53 26.88 -3.55
C ASP A 559 2.60 25.79 -4.11
N PHE A 560 1.54 26.15 -4.85
CA PHE A 560 0.72 25.21 -5.63
C PHE A 560 1.54 24.49 -6.70
N ILE A 561 2.33 25.22 -7.49
CA ILE A 561 3.20 24.62 -8.53
C ILE A 561 4.21 23.67 -7.91
N LYS A 562 4.79 24.03 -6.76
CA LYS A 562 5.76 23.20 -6.04
C LYS A 562 5.13 21.87 -5.61
N VAL A 563 3.94 21.88 -5.00
CA VAL A 563 3.28 20.63 -4.59
C VAL A 563 2.75 19.84 -5.79
N TRP A 564 2.29 20.51 -6.84
CA TRP A 564 1.90 19.86 -8.09
C TRP A 564 3.06 19.06 -8.68
N ASP A 565 4.22 19.70 -8.85
CA ASP A 565 5.44 19.06 -9.33
C ASP A 565 5.87 17.89 -8.42
N LYS A 566 5.85 18.09 -7.10
CA LYS A 566 6.11 17.02 -6.13
C LYS A 566 5.26 15.78 -6.41
N VAL A 567 3.94 15.94 -6.52
CA VAL A 567 3.03 14.79 -6.77
C VAL A 567 3.30 14.13 -8.12
N MET A 568 3.59 14.91 -9.16
CA MET A 568 3.93 14.36 -10.48
C MET A 568 5.23 13.55 -10.46
N MET A 569 6.12 13.80 -9.50
CA MET A 569 7.46 13.19 -9.41
C MET A 569 7.58 12.05 -8.38
N LEU A 570 6.52 11.73 -7.63
CA LEU A 570 6.56 10.74 -6.54
C LEU A 570 7.06 9.35 -6.96
N ASP A 571 6.84 8.94 -8.21
CA ASP A 571 7.25 7.62 -8.73
C ASP A 571 8.52 7.64 -9.59
N ARG A 572 9.22 8.78 -9.66
CA ARG A 572 10.40 8.98 -10.51
C ARG A 572 11.69 8.49 -9.87
N PHE A 573 11.67 7.25 -9.39
CA PHE A 573 12.85 6.59 -8.81
C PHE A 573 13.97 6.32 -9.82
N ASP A 574 13.69 6.41 -11.12
CA ASP A 574 14.70 6.40 -12.18
C ASP A 574 15.63 7.62 -12.14
N LEU A 575 15.27 8.68 -11.42
CA LEU A 575 16.03 9.92 -11.26
C LEU A 575 16.68 10.07 -9.87
N ALA A 576 16.44 9.11 -8.97
CA ALA A 576 16.81 9.20 -7.55
C ALA A 576 18.29 8.90 -7.27
#